data_AF-A0A354FBJ9-F1
#
_entry.id   AF-A0A354FBJ9-F1
#
_cell.length_a   1.000
_cell.length_b   1.000
_cell.length_c   1.000
_cell.angle_alpha   90.00
_cell.angle_beta   90.00
_cell.angle_gamma   90.00
#
_symmetry.space_group_name_H-M   'P 1'
#
loop_
_entity.id
_entity.type
_entity.pdbx_description
1 polymer ?
#
loop_
_entity_poly.entity_id
_entity_poly.type
_entity_poly.pdbx_seq_one_letter_code
_entity_poly.pdbx_strand_id
1 'polypeptide(L)'
;MKTLELSSAMTAGKSFTARVEANSKVNLRSCYQCGKCSAGCPAAYAMDYAPHLVIRMVQLGLEDRVLSSHAIWLCASCETCLTRCPREVDLPALMDTLRKEAQKKGKIAENDVNLFNKLFLESVEANGRSHEMSMMMKYNMK
;
A
#
# COMPACT_ATOMS: atom_id res chain seq x y z
N MET A 1 14.74 -14.39 17.76
CA MET A 1 14.66 -13.75 16.42
C MET A 1 14.52 -14.89 15.39
N LYS A 2 13.42 -14.97 14.63
CA LYS A 2 13.28 -16.02 13.59
C LYS A 2 14.23 -15.69 12.43
N THR A 3 15.11 -16.62 12.05
CA THR A 3 15.92 -16.52 10.84
C THR A 3 15.02 -16.56 9.61
N LEU A 4 15.34 -15.75 8.60
CA LEU A 4 14.61 -15.72 7.32
C LEU A 4 15.53 -16.27 6.23
N GLU A 5 15.20 -17.46 5.71
CA GLU A 5 15.89 -18.05 4.56
C GLU A 5 15.46 -17.34 3.28
N LEU A 6 16.30 -16.42 2.80
CA LEU A 6 16.02 -15.53 1.67
C LEU A 6 15.68 -16.28 0.38
N SER A 7 16.39 -17.36 0.06
CA SER A 7 16.18 -18.15 -1.15
C SER A 7 14.81 -18.84 -1.18
N SER A 8 14.40 -19.39 -0.05
CA SER A 8 13.09 -20.03 0.11
C SER A 8 11.96 -18.99 0.02
N ALA A 9 12.10 -17.88 0.75
CA ALA A 9 11.11 -16.80 0.76
C ALA A 9 10.89 -16.21 -0.65
N MET A 10 11.97 -15.92 -1.38
CA MET A 10 11.89 -15.37 -2.73
C MET A 10 11.26 -16.35 -3.73
N THR A 11 11.52 -17.65 -3.60
CA THR A 11 10.90 -18.68 -4.46
C THR A 11 9.39 -18.77 -4.18
N ALA A 12 9.00 -18.84 -2.91
CA ALA A 12 7.60 -18.94 -2.50
C ALA A 12 6.79 -17.70 -2.90
N GLY A 13 7.37 -16.51 -2.75
CA GLY A 13 6.68 -15.25 -3.03
C GLY A 13 6.79 -14.73 -4.47
N LYS A 14 7.43 -15.46 -5.38
CA LYS A 14 7.59 -15.05 -6.79
C LYS A 14 6.25 -14.77 -7.48
N SER A 15 5.23 -15.58 -7.19
CA SER A 15 3.88 -15.42 -7.73
C SER A 15 3.19 -14.15 -7.21
N PHE A 16 3.43 -13.79 -5.95
CA PHE A 16 2.94 -12.55 -5.35
C PHE A 16 3.60 -11.33 -5.99
N THR A 17 4.94 -11.31 -6.06
CA THR A 17 5.69 -10.20 -6.67
C THR A 17 5.22 -9.96 -8.12
N ALA A 18 5.12 -11.02 -8.94
CA ALA A 18 4.67 -10.90 -10.32
C ALA A 18 3.24 -10.34 -10.45
N ARG A 19 2.33 -10.79 -9.58
CA ARG A 19 0.94 -10.28 -9.53
C ARG A 19 0.89 -8.80 -9.16
N VAL A 20 1.68 -8.39 -8.17
CA VAL A 20 1.75 -6.98 -7.74
C VAL A 20 2.36 -6.11 -8.84
N GLU A 21 3.43 -6.53 -9.50
CA GLU A 21 4.03 -5.79 -10.64
C GLU A 21 3.01 -5.64 -11.78
N ALA A 22 2.29 -6.70 -12.14
CA ALA A 22 1.29 -6.66 -13.20
C ALA A 22 0.13 -5.69 -12.89
N ASN A 23 -0.38 -5.70 -11.66
CA ASN A 23 -1.52 -4.87 -11.24
C ASN A 23 -1.12 -3.40 -11.01
N SER A 24 0.07 -3.16 -10.45
CA SER A 24 0.56 -1.81 -10.15
C SER A 24 1.23 -1.13 -11.34
N LYS A 25 1.68 -1.91 -12.34
CA LYS A 25 2.55 -1.46 -13.44
C LYS A 25 3.89 -0.88 -12.97
N VAL A 26 4.32 -1.22 -11.75
CA VAL A 26 5.56 -0.75 -11.16
C VAL A 26 6.65 -1.79 -11.38
N ASN A 27 7.78 -1.37 -11.95
CA ASN A 27 8.97 -2.20 -12.00
C ASN A 27 9.67 -2.19 -10.63
N LEU A 28 9.49 -3.23 -9.84
CA LEU A 28 10.06 -3.28 -8.48
C LEU A 28 11.58 -3.46 -8.50
N ARG A 29 12.13 -4.04 -9.58
CA ARG A 29 13.57 -4.28 -9.73
C ARG A 29 14.38 -3.00 -9.91
N SER A 30 13.75 -1.90 -10.30
CA SER A 30 14.44 -0.60 -10.44
C SER A 30 14.81 0.02 -9.08
N CYS A 31 14.12 -0.37 -8.00
CA CYS A 31 14.38 0.13 -6.66
C CYS A 31 15.64 -0.48 -6.04
N TYR A 32 16.65 0.35 -5.79
CA TYR A 32 17.91 -0.01 -5.17
C TYR A 32 18.01 0.41 -3.69
N GLN A 33 16.86 0.68 -3.05
CA GLN A 33 16.76 0.92 -1.59
C GLN A 33 17.52 2.17 -1.08
N CYS A 34 17.49 3.28 -1.82
CA CYS A 34 18.10 4.55 -1.37
C CYS A 34 17.40 5.25 -0.18
N GLY A 35 16.20 4.83 0.20
CA GLY A 35 15.47 5.38 1.36
C GLY A 35 14.84 6.77 1.18
N LYS A 36 15.06 7.47 0.05
CA LYS A 36 14.57 8.85 -0.15
C LYS A 36 13.04 8.99 -0.04
N CYS A 37 12.30 7.97 -0.47
CA CYS A 37 10.85 7.94 -0.31
C CYS A 37 10.41 7.93 1.16
N SER A 38 11.21 7.32 2.04
CA SER A 38 10.92 7.25 3.47
C SER A 38 11.31 8.52 4.19
N ALA A 39 12.48 9.08 3.88
CA ALA A 39 12.90 10.38 4.40
C ALA A 39 11.95 11.52 3.99
N GLY A 40 11.34 11.42 2.80
CA GLY A 40 10.39 12.42 2.30
C GLY A 40 8.93 12.20 2.72
N CYS A 41 8.59 11.09 3.36
CA CYS A 41 7.20 10.77 3.64
C CYS A 41 6.73 11.48 4.92
N PRO A 42 5.67 12.32 4.86
CA PRO A 42 5.18 13.05 6.03
C PRO A 42 4.53 12.14 7.07
N ALA A 43 4.04 10.97 6.65
CA ALA A 43 3.36 10.00 7.52
C ALA A 43 4.26 8.86 8.00
N ALA A 44 5.57 8.86 7.64
CA ALA A 44 6.46 7.74 7.96
C ALA A 44 6.54 7.45 9.47
N TYR A 45 6.41 8.47 10.32
CA TYR A 45 6.45 8.32 11.78
C TYR A 45 5.29 7.49 12.34
N ALA A 46 4.17 7.39 11.61
CA ALA A 46 2.99 6.64 12.02
C ALA A 46 2.92 5.24 11.38
N MET A 47 3.81 4.94 10.44
CA MET A 47 3.85 3.65 9.75
C MET A 47 4.62 2.61 10.55
N ASP A 48 4.16 1.36 10.50
CA ASP A 48 4.87 0.19 11.02
C ASP A 48 6.11 -0.17 10.19
N TYR A 49 6.07 0.10 8.88
CA TYR A 49 7.20 -0.02 7.97
C TYR A 49 7.38 1.24 7.14
N ALA A 50 8.60 1.73 7.09
CA ALA A 50 8.95 2.84 6.21
C ALA A 50 8.67 2.47 4.72
N PRO A 51 8.27 3.44 3.88
CA PRO A 51 7.87 3.16 2.49
C PRO A 51 8.87 2.34 1.64
N HIS A 52 10.19 2.52 1.83
CA HIS A 52 11.20 1.74 1.12
C HIS A 52 11.22 0.26 1.54
N LEU A 53 10.93 -0.02 2.81
CA LEU A 53 10.84 -1.38 3.36
C LEU A 53 9.62 -2.10 2.79
N VAL A 54 8.51 -1.40 2.56
CA VAL A 54 7.35 -1.99 1.86
C VAL A 54 7.75 -2.50 0.48
N ILE A 55 8.46 -1.68 -0.32
CA ILE A 55 9.01 -2.12 -1.63
C ILE A 55 9.90 -3.34 -1.44
N ARG A 56 10.82 -3.30 -0.46
CA ARG A 56 11.74 -4.41 -0.21
C ARG A 56 11.01 -5.70 0.14
N MET A 57 9.99 -5.63 0.97
CA MET A 57 9.19 -6.80 1.35
C MET A 57 8.44 -7.38 0.15
N VAL A 58 7.95 -6.55 -0.78
CA VAL A 58 7.36 -7.04 -2.04
C VAL A 58 8.41 -7.67 -2.95
N GLN A 59 9.62 -7.09 -3.07
CA GLN A 59 10.74 -7.69 -3.81
C GLN A 59 11.14 -9.06 -3.25
N LEU A 60 11.04 -9.23 -1.93
CA LEU A 60 11.33 -10.49 -1.22
C LEU A 60 10.15 -11.46 -1.20
N GLY A 61 8.99 -11.07 -1.74
CA GLY A 61 7.83 -11.94 -1.78
C GLY A 61 7.13 -12.15 -0.43
N LEU A 62 7.33 -11.25 0.54
CA LEU A 62 6.81 -11.37 1.92
C LEU A 62 5.34 -10.94 2.00
N GLU A 63 4.48 -11.60 1.23
CA GLU A 63 3.08 -11.23 1.04
C GLU A 63 2.34 -10.99 2.36
N ASP A 64 2.40 -11.94 3.30
CA ASP A 64 1.65 -11.84 4.54
C ASP A 64 2.05 -10.64 5.38
N ARG A 65 3.34 -10.28 5.39
CA ARG A 65 3.82 -9.12 6.15
C ARG A 65 3.39 -7.81 5.50
N VAL A 66 3.44 -7.74 4.16
CA VAL A 66 3.06 -6.54 3.43
C VAL A 66 1.56 -6.27 3.55
N LEU A 67 0.73 -7.30 3.35
CA LEU A 67 -0.73 -7.12 3.34
C LEU A 67 -1.32 -6.89 4.73
N SER A 68 -0.63 -7.30 5.80
CA SER A 68 -1.02 -7.02 7.18
C SER A 68 -0.43 -5.71 7.73
N SER A 69 0.31 -4.95 6.92
CA SER A 69 0.99 -3.73 7.37
C SER A 69 0.02 -2.54 7.47
N HIS A 70 0.27 -1.66 8.43
CA HIS A 70 -0.41 -0.37 8.55
C HIS A 70 0.06 0.63 7.48
N ALA A 71 1.32 0.54 7.02
CA ALA A 71 1.92 1.47 6.06
C ALA A 71 1.14 1.62 4.75
N ILE A 72 0.55 0.54 4.22
CA ILE A 72 -0.23 0.59 2.97
C ILE A 72 -1.52 1.42 3.14
N TRP A 73 -2.09 1.43 4.35
CA TRP A 73 -3.32 2.16 4.70
C TRP A 73 -3.06 3.62 5.07
N LEU A 74 -1.92 3.90 5.70
CA LEU A 74 -1.51 5.25 6.09
C LEU A 74 -0.89 6.06 4.94
N CYS A 75 -0.65 5.43 3.79
CA CYS A 75 -0.17 6.11 2.60
C CYS A 75 -1.25 7.07 2.07
N ALA A 76 -1.03 8.37 2.25
CA ALA A 76 -1.94 9.43 1.79
C ALA A 76 -1.88 9.71 0.27
N SER A 77 -1.18 8.88 -0.52
CA SER A 77 -0.97 9.08 -1.96
C SER A 77 -0.54 10.51 -2.35
N CYS A 78 0.25 11.19 -1.51
CA CYS A 78 0.71 12.57 -1.76
C CYS A 78 1.81 12.73 -2.83
N GLU A 79 2.21 11.62 -3.45
CA GLU A 79 3.21 11.53 -4.55
C GLU A 79 4.62 12.08 -4.29
N THR A 80 4.92 12.60 -3.10
CA THR A 80 6.27 13.11 -2.76
C THR A 80 7.37 12.07 -3.00
N CYS A 81 7.08 10.80 -2.73
CA CYS A 81 8.00 9.69 -2.99
C CYS A 81 8.25 9.45 -4.48
N LEU A 82 7.25 9.62 -5.34
CA LEU A 82 7.37 9.49 -6.79
C LEU A 82 8.22 10.63 -7.36
N THR A 83 7.87 11.89 -7.06
CA THR A 83 8.58 13.08 -7.57
C THR A 83 10.06 13.09 -7.20
N ARG A 84 10.42 12.52 -6.03
CA ARG A 84 11.79 12.52 -5.54
C ARG A 84 12.58 11.27 -5.94
N CYS A 85 11.95 10.24 -6.50
CA CYS A 85 12.60 8.96 -6.77
C CYS A 85 13.54 9.06 -7.98
N PRO A 86 14.85 8.79 -7.83
CA PRO A 86 15.80 8.82 -8.95
C PRO A 86 15.62 7.66 -9.95
N ARG A 87 14.70 6.73 -9.68
CA ARG A 87 14.40 5.56 -10.52
C ARG A 87 12.95 5.49 -10.95
N GLU A 88 12.18 6.55 -10.66
CA GLU A 88 10.80 6.69 -11.11
C GLU A 88 9.91 5.50 -10.66
N VAL A 89 10.18 4.97 -9.47
CA VAL A 89 9.33 3.96 -8.84
C VAL A 89 8.04 4.62 -8.39
N ASP A 90 6.93 4.27 -9.02
CA ASP A 90 5.58 4.71 -8.63
C ASP A 90 5.08 4.00 -7.37
N LEU A 91 5.61 4.45 -6.24
CA LEU A 91 5.27 3.95 -4.93
C LEU A 91 3.80 4.20 -4.53
N PRO A 92 3.16 5.36 -4.87
CA PRO A 92 1.72 5.54 -4.64
C PRO A 92 0.87 4.46 -5.34
N ALA A 93 1.12 4.16 -6.62
CA ALA A 93 0.40 3.11 -7.34
C ALA A 93 0.64 1.72 -6.74
N LEU A 94 1.87 1.45 -6.28
CA LEU A 94 2.19 0.22 -5.53
C LEU A 94 1.37 0.12 -4.24
N MET A 95 1.33 1.17 -3.42
CA MET A 95 0.60 1.18 -2.15
C MET A 95 -0.91 0.98 -2.36
N ASP A 96 -1.51 1.63 -3.36
CA ASP A 96 -2.92 1.44 -3.71
C ASP A 96 -3.22 0.01 -4.17
N THR A 97 -2.33 -0.58 -4.98
CA THR A 97 -2.44 -1.98 -5.41
C THR A 97 -2.39 -2.93 -4.22
N LEU A 98 -1.48 -2.69 -3.27
CA LEU A 98 -1.36 -3.50 -2.06
C LEU A 98 -2.59 -3.37 -1.15
N ARG A 99 -3.18 -2.17 -1.03
CA ARG A 99 -4.46 -1.99 -0.33
C ARG A 99 -5.57 -2.85 -0.92
N LYS A 100 -5.71 -2.84 -2.25
CA LYS A 100 -6.71 -3.66 -2.96
C LYS A 100 -6.47 -5.16 -2.77
N GLU A 101 -5.22 -5.62 -2.83
CA GLU A 101 -4.88 -7.02 -2.55
C GLU A 101 -5.17 -7.42 -1.09
N ALA A 102 -4.89 -6.52 -0.14
CA ALA A 102 -5.18 -6.71 1.28
C ALA A 102 -6.69 -6.83 1.52
N GLN A 103 -7.51 -5.98 0.89
CA GLN A 103 -8.97 -6.06 0.93
C GLN A 103 -9.49 -7.41 0.40
N LYS A 104 -9.00 -7.87 -0.76
CA LYS A 104 -9.40 -9.17 -1.35
C LYS A 104 -9.11 -10.35 -0.42
N LYS A 105 -8.06 -10.24 0.40
CA LYS A 105 -7.65 -11.27 1.37
C LYS A 105 -8.19 -11.05 2.79
N GLY A 106 -9.02 -10.03 3.01
CA GLY A 106 -9.53 -9.69 4.35
C GLY A 106 -8.47 -9.23 5.35
N LYS A 107 -7.32 -8.76 4.88
CA LYS A 107 -6.19 -8.29 5.72
C LYS A 107 -6.25 -6.78 5.91
N ILE A 108 -7.22 -6.30 6.67
CA ILE A 108 -7.42 -4.87 6.89
C ILE A 108 -6.81 -4.49 8.24
N ALA A 109 -5.68 -3.78 8.21
CA ALA A 109 -5.03 -3.28 9.42
C ALA A 109 -5.72 -2.02 9.97
N GLU A 110 -6.32 -1.21 9.08
CA GLU A 110 -7.00 0.05 9.42
C GLU A 110 -8.47 0.00 8.96
N ASN A 111 -9.36 -0.50 9.83
CA ASN A 111 -10.78 -0.70 9.48
C ASN A 111 -11.51 0.61 9.19
N ASP A 112 -11.24 1.66 9.96
CA ASP A 112 -11.88 2.97 9.79
C ASP A 112 -11.47 3.64 8.48
N VAL A 113 -10.18 3.58 8.14
CA VAL A 113 -9.65 4.09 6.86
C VAL A 113 -10.27 3.32 5.69
N ASN A 114 -10.35 2.00 5.80
CA ASN A 114 -10.96 1.16 4.78
C ASN A 114 -12.46 1.46 4.60
N LEU A 115 -13.20 1.59 5.70
CA LEU A 115 -14.63 1.92 5.68
C LEU A 115 -14.87 3.29 5.07
N PHE A 116 -14.11 4.31 5.48
CA PHE A 116 -14.20 5.65 4.92
C PHE A 116 -13.98 5.64 3.41
N ASN A 117 -12.91 5.01 2.93
CA ASN A 117 -12.61 4.91 1.50
C ASN A 117 -13.73 4.18 0.73
N LYS A 118 -14.29 3.11 1.31
CA LYS A 118 -15.42 2.39 0.71
C LYS A 118 -16.65 3.29 0.58
N LEU A 119 -17.06 3.96 1.65
CA LEU A 119 -18.22 4.86 1.65
C LEU A 119 -18.03 6.06 0.72
N PHE A 120 -16.81 6.58 0.62
CA PHE A 120 -16.45 7.62 -0.33
C PHE A 120 -16.67 7.14 -1.78
N LEU A 121 -16.13 5.98 -2.15
CA LEU A 121 -16.29 5.44 -3.49
C LEU A 121 -17.77 5.14 -3.81
N GLU A 122 -18.52 4.54 -2.89
CA GLU A 122 -19.97 4.32 -3.04
C GLU A 122 -20.74 5.64 -3.24
N SER A 123 -20.36 6.70 -2.54
CA SER A 123 -20.98 8.02 -2.72
C SER A 123 -20.73 8.54 -4.14
N VAL A 124 -19.50 8.43 -4.63
CA VAL A 124 -19.12 8.89 -5.97
C VAL A 124 -19.84 8.07 -7.05
N GLU A 125 -19.90 6.76 -6.91
CA GLU A 125 -20.62 5.87 -7.84
C GLU A 125 -22.12 6.18 -7.89
N ALA A 126 -22.75 6.44 -6.74
CA ALA A 126 -24.18 6.70 -6.66
C ALA A 126 -24.59 8.11 -7.12
N ASN A 127 -23.74 9.12 -6.91
CA ASN A 127 -24.12 10.53 -7.09
C ASN A 127 -23.31 11.27 -8.17
N GLY A 128 -22.29 10.63 -8.75
CA GLY A 128 -21.31 11.29 -9.64
C GLY A 128 -20.39 12.30 -8.93
N ARG A 129 -20.50 12.42 -7.60
CA ARG A 129 -19.70 13.33 -6.74
C ARG A 129 -19.70 12.86 -5.28
N SER A 130 -18.77 13.39 -4.49
CA SER A 130 -18.84 13.22 -3.03
C SER A 130 -20.07 13.97 -2.49
N HIS A 131 -20.95 13.25 -1.81
CA HIS A 131 -22.06 13.81 -1.05
C HIS A 131 -21.75 13.66 0.43
N GLU A 132 -21.05 14.67 0.95
CA GLU A 132 -20.40 14.62 2.27
C GLU A 132 -21.38 14.29 3.40
N MET A 133 -22.59 14.87 3.39
CA MET A 133 -23.58 14.65 4.45
C MET A 133 -23.98 13.17 4.56
N SER A 134 -24.34 12.53 3.44
CA SER A 134 -24.77 11.12 3.47
C SER A 134 -23.60 10.19 3.75
N MET A 135 -22.42 10.50 3.22
CA MET A 135 -21.19 9.75 3.49
C MET A 135 -20.84 9.79 4.99
N MET A 136 -20.83 10.97 5.60
CA MET A 136 -20.51 11.15 7.01
C MET A 136 -21.57 10.55 7.93
N MET A 137 -22.86 10.63 7.56
CA MET A 137 -23.92 9.92 8.28
C MET A 137 -23.65 8.41 8.28
N LYS A 138 -23.45 7.81 7.10
CA LYS A 138 -23.11 6.37 7.00
C LYS A 138 -21.85 6.00 7.77
N TYR A 139 -20.82 6.85 7.73
CA TYR A 139 -19.57 6.62 8.43
C TYR A 139 -19.71 6.75 9.95
N ASN A 140 -20.61 7.59 10.48
CA ASN A 140 -20.84 7.72 11.91
C ASN A 140 -21.85 6.71 12.47
N MET A 141 -22.61 6.05 11.58
CA MET A 141 -23.59 5.01 11.92
C MET A 141 -23.00 3.59 11.92
N LYS A 142 -21.68 3.46 12.14
CA LYS A 142 -20.96 2.17 12.20
C LYS A 142 -21.54 1.26 13.29
#